data_AF-A0A6I1KHQ4-F1
#
_entry.id   AF-A0A6I1KHQ4-F1
#
_cell.length_a   1.000
_cell.length_b   1.000
_cell.length_c   1.000
_cell.angle_alpha   90.00
_cell.angle_beta   90.00
_cell.angle_gamma   90.00
#
_symmetry.space_group_name_H-M   'P 1'
#
loop_
_entity.id
_entity.type
_entity.pdbx_description
1 polymer ?
#
loop_
_entity_poly.entity_id
_entity_poly.type
_entity_poly.pdbx_seq_one_letter_code
_entity_poly.pdbx_strand_id
1 'polypeptide(L)'
;MKKAIYAILLVTALAVPAAASEGPSLERGKALFEDGKLGTSGKSCATCHQGGRKLEWAATYEEEKLAGIINNCVKQALKGKPLDPDSDDMKSMVMYIKTFAGPGR
;
A
#
# COMPACT_ATOMS: atom_id res chain seq x y z
N MET A 1 6.62 60.89 -19.42
CA MET A 1 7.32 59.67 -19.88
C MET A 1 8.12 59.07 -18.73
N LYS A 2 7.76 57.87 -18.24
CA LYS A 2 8.67 56.79 -17.77
C LYS A 2 7.87 55.73 -16.99
N LYS A 3 7.28 54.85 -17.79
CA LYS A 3 7.06 53.39 -17.62
C LYS A 3 6.91 52.89 -16.18
N ALA A 4 5.65 52.63 -15.79
CA ALA A 4 5.32 51.71 -14.70
C ALA A 4 5.79 50.30 -15.08
N ILE A 5 6.73 49.76 -14.30
CA ILE A 5 7.22 48.40 -14.45
C ILE A 5 6.25 47.50 -13.69
N TYR A 6 5.34 46.85 -14.41
CA TYR A 6 4.50 45.77 -13.88
C TYR A 6 5.38 44.54 -13.67
N ALA A 7 5.69 44.22 -12.42
CA ALA A 7 6.26 42.94 -12.04
C ALA A 7 5.17 41.87 -12.17
N ILE A 8 5.19 41.14 -13.29
CA ILE A 8 4.34 39.97 -13.52
C ILE A 8 4.86 38.84 -12.63
N LEU A 9 4.16 38.58 -11.53
CA LEU A 9 4.36 37.42 -10.68
C LEU A 9 3.81 36.20 -11.44
N LEU A 10 4.68 35.44 -12.11
CA LEU A 10 4.33 34.12 -12.66
C LEU A 10 4.17 33.14 -11.49
N VAL A 11 2.93 32.95 -11.04
CA VAL A 11 2.57 31.84 -10.14
C VAL A 11 2.52 30.58 -10.98
N THR A 12 3.61 29.82 -11.02
CA THR A 12 3.59 28.46 -11.56
C THR A 12 2.78 27.58 -10.62
N ALA A 13 1.55 27.29 -11.00
CA ALA A 13 0.73 26.28 -10.33
C ALA A 13 1.41 24.91 -10.47
N LEU A 14 2.05 24.45 -9.41
CA LEU A 14 2.47 23.06 -9.27
C LEU A 14 1.19 22.22 -9.20
N ALA A 15 0.85 21.56 -10.32
CA ALA A 15 -0.14 20.51 -10.32
C ALA A 15 0.40 19.35 -9.49
N VAL A 16 0.04 19.34 -8.19
CA VAL A 16 0.14 18.14 -7.37
C VAL A 16 -0.78 17.10 -7.99
N PRO A 17 -0.30 15.93 -8.43
CA PRO A 17 -1.18 14.84 -8.73
C PRO A 17 -1.80 14.43 -7.39
N ALA A 18 -3.03 14.88 -7.15
CA ALA A 18 -3.86 14.27 -6.15
C ALA A 18 -3.98 12.80 -6.58
N ALA A 19 -3.30 11.91 -5.87
CA ALA A 19 -3.61 10.50 -5.94
C ALA A 19 -5.09 10.39 -5.59
N ALA A 20 -5.92 10.23 -6.61
CA ALA A 20 -7.34 10.04 -6.43
C ALA A 20 -7.48 8.86 -5.46
N SER A 21 -8.18 9.08 -4.36
CA SER A 21 -8.60 8.04 -3.44
C SER A 21 -9.65 7.20 -4.16
N GLU A 22 -9.22 6.39 -5.13
CA GLU A 22 -9.95 5.21 -5.52
C GLU A 22 -10.00 4.34 -4.25
N GLY A 23 -11.21 3.97 -3.82
CA GLY A 23 -11.40 3.18 -2.60
C GLY A 23 -10.66 1.83 -2.66
N PRO A 24 -10.92 0.93 -1.71
CA PRO A 24 -10.20 -0.34 -1.66
C PRO A 24 -10.27 -1.10 -2.99
N SER A 25 -9.13 -1.62 -3.48
CA SER A 25 -9.06 -2.38 -4.74
C SER A 25 -8.03 -3.51 -4.70
N LEU A 26 -8.22 -4.52 -5.55
CA LEU A 26 -7.26 -5.63 -5.69
C LEU A 26 -5.93 -5.15 -6.28
N GLU A 27 -5.98 -4.21 -7.23
CA GLU A 27 -4.83 -3.59 -7.85
C GLU A 27 -3.98 -2.85 -6.82
N ARG A 28 -4.63 -2.09 -5.91
CA ARG A 28 -3.93 -1.42 -4.81
C ARG A 28 -3.30 -2.42 -3.85
N GLY A 29 -4.02 -3.48 -3.50
CA GLY A 29 -3.53 -4.55 -2.63
C GLY A 29 -2.31 -5.25 -3.21
N LYS A 30 -2.35 -5.58 -4.50
CA LYS A 30 -1.21 -6.15 -5.24
C LYS A 30 -0.02 -5.20 -5.26
N ALA A 31 -0.25 -3.92 -5.57
CA ALA A 31 0.82 -2.92 -5.61
C ALA A 31 1.53 -2.80 -4.26
N LEU A 32 0.77 -2.71 -3.16
CA LEU A 32 1.32 -2.69 -1.80
C LEU A 32 2.06 -3.99 -1.44
N PHE A 33 1.54 -5.14 -1.85
CA PHE A 33 2.17 -6.45 -1.60
C PHE A 33 3.54 -6.58 -2.28
N GLU A 34 3.71 -5.93 -3.43
CA GLU A 34 4.95 -5.91 -4.20
C GLU A 34 5.88 -4.75 -3.84
N ASP A 35 5.41 -3.77 -3.04
CA ASP A 35 6.15 -2.55 -2.72
C ASP A 35 7.30 -2.80 -1.72
N GLY A 36 8.54 -2.73 -2.23
CA GLY A 36 9.75 -2.80 -1.41
C GLY A 36 10.00 -1.57 -0.53
N LYS A 37 9.18 -0.51 -0.67
CA LYS A 37 9.27 0.76 0.07
C LYS A 37 8.26 0.85 1.22
N LEU A 38 7.46 -0.19 1.46
CA LEU A 38 6.51 -0.24 2.59
C LEU A 38 7.23 -0.25 3.95
N GLY A 39 8.52 -0.58 3.96
CA GLY A 39 9.40 -0.40 5.11
C GLY A 39 10.83 -0.07 4.67
N THR A 40 11.79 -0.18 5.60
CA THR A 40 13.19 0.20 5.37
C THR A 40 14.11 -0.98 5.07
N SER A 41 13.60 -2.22 5.13
CA SER A 41 14.38 -3.43 4.86
C SER A 41 14.75 -3.65 3.38
N GLY A 42 14.12 -2.90 2.46
CA GLY A 42 14.23 -3.10 1.01
C GLY A 42 13.52 -4.36 0.48
N LYS A 43 12.77 -5.08 1.33
CA LYS A 43 11.96 -6.24 0.97
C LYS A 43 10.49 -5.84 0.84
N SER A 44 9.73 -6.62 0.08
CA SER A 44 8.27 -6.57 0.00
C SER A 44 7.65 -7.87 0.49
N CYS A 45 6.33 -7.93 0.63
CA CYS A 45 5.62 -9.18 0.96
C CYS A 45 5.93 -10.27 -0.09
N ALA A 46 5.93 -9.89 -1.38
CA ALA A 46 6.25 -10.78 -2.50
C ALA A 46 7.67 -11.37 -2.45
N THR A 47 8.60 -10.72 -1.75
CA THR A 47 9.98 -11.24 -1.58
C THR A 47 9.97 -12.59 -0.83
N CYS A 48 9.08 -12.75 0.15
CA CYS A 48 8.94 -13.98 0.93
C CYS A 48 7.78 -14.86 0.45
N HIS A 49 6.68 -14.22 0.01
CA HIS A 49 5.43 -14.84 -0.41
C HIS A 49 5.23 -14.74 -1.93
N GLN A 50 6.26 -15.13 -2.70
CA GLN A 50 6.20 -15.11 -4.17
C GLN A 50 4.98 -15.92 -4.67
N GLY A 51 4.13 -15.28 -5.47
CA GLY A 51 2.88 -15.88 -5.97
C GLY A 51 1.89 -16.31 -4.88
N GLY A 52 1.98 -15.74 -3.68
CA GLY A 52 1.10 -16.08 -2.55
C GLY A 52 1.50 -17.31 -1.76
N ARG A 53 2.69 -17.89 -2.01
CA ARG A 53 3.13 -19.10 -1.32
C ARG A 53 3.06 -18.97 0.21
N LYS A 54 2.61 -20.03 0.87
CA LYS A 54 2.49 -20.11 2.35
C LYS A 54 1.47 -19.11 2.94
N LEU A 55 0.63 -18.48 2.12
CA LEU A 55 -0.47 -17.63 2.59
C LEU A 55 -1.83 -18.33 2.52
N GLU A 56 -1.89 -19.56 2.00
CA GLU A 56 -3.13 -20.24 1.64
C GLU A 56 -4.05 -20.40 2.87
N TRP A 57 -3.49 -20.72 4.02
CA TRP A 57 -4.19 -20.78 5.31
C TRP A 57 -4.37 -19.43 5.99
N ALA A 58 -3.41 -18.51 5.82
CA ALA A 58 -3.54 -17.17 6.41
C ALA A 58 -4.69 -16.38 5.76
N ALA A 59 -4.88 -16.58 4.45
CA ALA A 59 -5.92 -15.99 3.64
C ALA A 59 -7.34 -16.44 4.04
N THR A 60 -7.50 -17.52 4.82
CA THR A 60 -8.81 -17.95 5.34
C THR A 60 -9.15 -17.35 6.70
N TYR A 61 -8.27 -16.53 7.30
CA TYR A 61 -8.58 -15.87 8.56
C TYR A 61 -9.56 -14.71 8.38
N GLU A 62 -10.30 -14.43 9.46
CA GLU A 62 -11.11 -13.23 9.59
C GLU A 62 -10.28 -11.96 9.35
N GLU A 63 -10.90 -10.93 8.79
CA GLU A 63 -10.22 -9.73 8.28
C GLU A 63 -9.44 -8.99 9.37
N GLU A 64 -10.03 -8.83 10.55
CA GLU A 64 -9.38 -8.21 11.71
C GLU A 64 -8.07 -8.94 12.09
N LYS A 65 -8.14 -10.28 12.12
CA LYS A 65 -6.98 -11.12 12.43
C LYS A 65 -5.94 -11.03 11.32
N LEU A 66 -6.37 -11.02 10.06
CA LEU A 66 -5.48 -10.90 8.92
C LEU A 66 -4.78 -9.52 8.88
N ALA A 67 -5.51 -8.44 9.17
CA ALA A 67 -4.97 -7.08 9.30
C ALA A 67 -3.89 -6.99 10.38
N GLY A 68 -4.11 -7.64 11.53
CA GLY A 68 -3.10 -7.77 12.58
C GLY A 68 -1.83 -8.51 12.11
N ILE A 69 -1.99 -9.60 11.35
CA ILE A 69 -0.87 -10.35 10.77
C ILE A 69 -0.11 -9.50 9.75
N ILE A 70 -0.83 -8.81 8.85
CA ILE A 70 -0.24 -7.89 7.87
C ILE A 70 0.62 -6.85 8.59
N ASN A 71 0.09 -6.18 9.61
CA ASN A 71 0.83 -5.17 10.35
C ASN A 71 2.02 -5.73 11.13
N ASN A 72 1.93 -6.96 11.63
CA ASN A 72 3.08 -7.63 12.23
C ASN A 72 4.17 -7.90 11.18
N CYS A 73 3.82 -8.32 9.97
CA CYS A 73 4.78 -8.48 8.87
C CYS A 73 5.43 -7.14 8.47
N VAL A 74 4.63 -6.09 8.29
CA VAL A 74 5.14 -4.73 7.97
C VAL A 74 6.12 -4.26 9.04
N LYS A 75 5.75 -4.36 10.32
CA LYS A 75 6.59 -3.91 11.43
C LYS A 75 7.84 -4.76 11.62
N GLN A 76 7.68 -6.09 11.70
CA GLN A 76 8.76 -6.97 12.13
C GLN A 76 9.68 -7.37 10.97
N ALA A 77 9.12 -7.71 9.81
CA ALA A 77 9.89 -8.16 8.66
C ALA A 77 10.35 -6.98 7.80
N LEU A 78 9.44 -6.06 7.47
CA LEU A 78 9.76 -4.96 6.56
C LEU A 78 10.40 -3.75 7.27
N LYS A 79 10.30 -3.68 8.61
CA LYS A 79 10.73 -2.54 9.43
C LYS A 79 10.01 -1.24 9.06
N GLY A 80 8.74 -1.38 8.64
CA GLY A 80 7.86 -0.26 8.29
C GLY A 80 6.98 0.18 9.44
N LYS A 81 6.23 1.26 9.20
CA LYS A 81 5.14 1.69 10.08
C LYS A 81 3.90 0.84 9.77
N PRO A 82 3.20 0.29 10.78
CA PRO A 82 1.90 -0.35 10.57
C PRO A 82 0.95 0.54 9.77
N LEU A 83 0.17 -0.08 8.88
CA LEU A 83 -0.97 0.55 8.23
C LEU A 83 -2.08 0.77 9.25
N ASP A 84 -2.87 1.82 9.05
CA ASP A 84 -4.11 2.01 9.79
C ASP A 84 -5.08 0.86 9.44
N PRO A 85 -5.55 0.07 10.42
CA PRO A 85 -6.46 -1.05 10.17
C PRO A 85 -7.72 -0.69 9.38
N ASP A 86 -8.21 0.54 9.52
CA ASP A 86 -9.44 1.01 8.87
C ASP A 86 -9.20 1.66 7.50
N SER A 87 -7.94 1.83 7.10
CA SER A 87 -7.57 2.46 5.84
C SER A 87 -7.93 1.61 4.61
N ASP A 88 -8.12 2.30 3.48
CA ASP A 88 -8.33 1.64 2.19
C ASP A 88 -7.13 0.80 1.76
N ASP A 89 -5.91 1.17 2.18
CA ASP A 89 -4.70 0.38 1.96
C ASP A 89 -4.75 -0.97 2.71
N MET A 90 -5.17 -0.97 3.97
CA MET A 90 -5.34 -2.21 4.72
C MET A 90 -6.42 -3.10 4.10
N LYS A 91 -7.59 -2.52 3.79
CA LYS A 91 -8.69 -3.24 3.15
C LYS A 91 -8.27 -3.84 1.81
N SER A 92 -7.54 -3.07 1.00
CA SER A 92 -6.97 -3.54 -0.26
C SER A 92 -5.99 -4.71 -0.07
N MET A 93 -5.11 -4.62 0.92
CA MET A 93 -4.17 -5.69 1.24
C MET A 93 -4.89 -6.98 1.68
N VAL A 94 -5.89 -6.86 2.56
CA VAL A 94 -6.73 -7.98 3.01
C VAL A 94 -7.42 -8.64 1.83
N MET A 95 -8.08 -7.86 0.96
CA MET A 95 -8.74 -8.39 -0.24
C MET A 95 -7.76 -9.13 -1.15
N TYR A 96 -6.58 -8.57 -1.40
CA TYR A 96 -5.59 -9.21 -2.26
C TYR A 96 -5.04 -10.50 -1.65
N ILE A 97 -4.68 -10.52 -0.36
CA ILE A 97 -4.18 -11.74 0.29
C ILE A 97 -5.24 -12.84 0.32
N LYS A 98 -6.52 -12.49 0.51
CA LYS A 98 -7.63 -13.45 0.46
C LYS A 98 -7.75 -14.17 -0.90
N THR A 99 -7.22 -13.62 -1.99
CA THR A 99 -7.19 -14.32 -3.30
C THR A 99 -6.31 -15.57 -3.30
N PHE A 100 -5.42 -15.72 -2.32
CA PHE A 100 -4.57 -16.91 -2.16
C PHE A 100 -5.23 -18.01 -1.33
N ALA A 101 -6.44 -17.79 -0.81
CA ALA A 101 -7.16 -18.79 -0.03
C ALA A 101 -7.42 -20.07 -0.84
N GLY A 102 -7.11 -21.22 -0.27
CA GLY A 102 -7.33 -22.52 -0.90
C GLY A 102 -6.62 -23.64 -0.15
N PRO A 103 -6.86 -24.92 -0.53
CA PRO A 103 -6.02 -26.01 -0.06
C PRO A 103 -4.59 -25.72 -0.51
N GLY A 104 -3.66 -25.62 0.45
CA GLY A 104 -2.25 -25.29 0.17
C GLY A 104 -1.69 -26.14 -0.97
N ARG A 105 -1.07 -25.50 -1.97
CA ARG A 105 -0.45 -26.19 -3.12
C ARG A 105 0.85 -26.88 -2.72
#